data_AF-A0A183HGI9-F1
#
_entry.id   AF-A0A183HGI9-F1
#
_cell.length_a   1.000
_cell.length_b   1.000
_cell.length_c   1.000
_cell.angle_alpha   90.00
_cell.angle_beta   90.00
_cell.angle_gamma   90.00
#
_symmetry.space_group_name_H-M   'P 1'
#
loop_
_entity.id
_entity.type
_entity.pdbx_description
1 polymer ?
#
loop_
_entity_poly.entity_id
_entity_poly.type
_entity_poly.pdbx_seq_one_letter_code
_entity_poly.pdbx_strand_id
1 'polypeptide(L)'
;MTCLRKQISPKRGLLKTFEIPSGILLNYLFHLEHHYRDNPYHNQIHAADVTQSVNVLISSPALQNVFSELEVLASIFAGAIHDVDHPGFTNHYLINTNSELAIMYNDESVLEQHHLAVAFKLLQDPNCNFIVSLSKKQRQLFRKLTIEMHIDM
;
A
#
# COMPACT_ATOMS: atom_id res chain seq x y z
N MET A 1 -2.43 7.90 13.81
CA MET A 1 -3.21 6.75 14.30
C MET A 1 -4.56 6.53 13.57
N THR A 2 -5.21 7.57 13.01
CA THR A 2 -6.66 7.50 12.67
C THR A 2 -7.00 7.65 11.19
N CYS A 3 -6.08 8.09 10.32
CA CYS A 3 -6.44 8.53 8.97
C CYS A 3 -6.64 7.36 7.99
N LEU A 4 -5.68 6.43 7.88
CA LEU A 4 -5.80 5.22 7.05
C LEU A 4 -6.95 4.30 7.51
N ARG A 5 -7.16 4.20 8.83
CA ARG A 5 -8.24 3.41 9.46
C ARG A 5 -9.65 3.86 9.04
N LYS A 6 -9.85 5.15 8.77
CA LYS A 6 -11.18 5.70 8.39
C LYS A 6 -11.51 5.54 6.91
N GLN A 7 -10.53 5.19 6.09
CA GLN A 7 -10.69 5.16 4.64
C GLN A 7 -10.83 3.74 4.10
N ILE A 8 -10.17 2.78 4.75
CA ILE A 8 -10.34 1.36 4.47
C ILE A 8 -11.57 0.87 5.27
N SER A 9 -12.78 1.04 4.70
CA SER A 9 -14.13 0.57 5.16
C SER A 9 -14.96 1.58 5.98
N PRO A 10 -16.32 1.71 5.88
CA PRO A 10 -17.38 0.71 5.53
C PRO A 10 -18.24 0.96 4.28
N LYS A 11 -18.11 2.10 3.59
CA LYS A 11 -19.06 2.50 2.52
C LYS A 11 -19.06 1.59 1.28
N ARG A 12 -17.97 0.87 1.02
CA ARG A 12 -17.81 0.02 -0.19
C ARG A 12 -18.11 -1.46 0.03
N GLY A 13 -18.34 -1.91 1.27
CA GLY A 13 -18.59 -3.33 1.57
C GLY A 13 -17.38 -4.26 1.45
N LEU A 14 -16.19 -3.77 1.08
CA LEU A 14 -14.99 -4.58 0.82
C LEU A 14 -14.61 -5.57 1.94
N LEU A 15 -14.75 -5.18 3.22
CA LEU A 15 -14.47 -6.10 4.33
C LEU A 15 -15.41 -7.30 4.32
N LYS A 16 -16.68 -7.08 3.95
CA LYS A 16 -17.67 -8.13 3.84
C LYS A 16 -17.43 -8.97 2.59
N THR A 17 -17.19 -8.33 1.44
CA THR A 17 -16.92 -9.00 0.16
C THR A 17 -15.75 -9.97 0.26
N PHE A 18 -14.66 -9.56 0.90
CA PHE A 18 -13.42 -10.35 0.98
C PHE A 18 -13.21 -11.03 2.33
N GLU A 19 -14.22 -11.01 3.21
CA GLU A 19 -14.14 -11.59 4.56
C GLU A 19 -12.89 -11.15 5.32
N ILE A 20 -12.56 -9.85 5.24
CA ILE A 20 -11.37 -9.26 5.85
C ILE A 20 -11.59 -9.14 7.35
N PRO A 21 -10.76 -9.78 8.20
CA PRO A 21 -10.90 -9.67 9.64
C PRO A 21 -10.48 -8.27 10.10
N SER A 22 -11.45 -7.45 10.54
CA SER A 22 -11.20 -6.05 10.92
C SER A 22 -10.06 -5.88 11.93
N GLY A 23 -9.96 -6.76 12.92
CA GLY A 23 -8.86 -6.71 13.92
C GLY A 23 -7.48 -6.89 13.29
N ILE A 24 -7.35 -7.84 12.36
CA ILE A 24 -6.09 -8.12 11.65
C ILE A 24 -5.73 -6.97 10.70
N LEU A 25 -6.73 -6.39 10.01
CA LEU A 25 -6.52 -5.18 9.22
C LEU A 25 -6.05 -4.00 10.08
N LEU A 26 -6.66 -3.78 11.26
CA LEU A 26 -6.26 -2.70 12.15
C LEU A 26 -4.84 -2.88 12.71
N ASN A 27 -4.40 -4.13 12.91
CA ASN A 27 -3.03 -4.46 13.27
C ASN A 27 -2.08 -4.17 12.10
N TYR A 28 -2.41 -4.63 10.89
CA TYR A 28 -1.61 -4.32 9.69
C TYR A 28 -1.42 -2.81 9.52
N LEU A 29 -2.50 -2.04 9.58
CA LEU A 29 -2.43 -0.58 9.43
C LEU A 29 -1.65 0.11 10.55
N PHE A 30 -1.70 -0.43 11.77
CA PHE A 30 -0.89 0.07 12.89
C PHE A 30 0.60 -0.15 12.63
N HIS A 31 0.99 -1.36 12.21
CA HIS A 31 2.38 -1.66 11.88
C HIS A 31 2.84 -0.87 10.65
N LEU A 32 2.02 -0.75 9.61
CA LEU A 32 2.32 0.04 8.42
C LEU A 32 2.59 1.51 8.78
N GLU A 33 1.71 2.13 9.56
CA GLU A 33 1.89 3.52 10.01
C GLU A 33 3.20 3.70 10.79
N HIS A 34 3.60 2.71 11.60
CA HIS A 34 4.86 2.76 12.35
C HIS A 34 6.12 2.63 11.46
N HIS A 35 5.99 2.08 10.25
CA HIS A 35 7.10 2.02 9.28
C HIS A 35 7.22 3.29 8.44
N TYR A 36 6.27 4.22 8.51
CA TYR A 36 6.48 5.56 7.96
C TYR A 36 7.41 6.35 8.89
N ARG A 37 8.53 6.83 8.33
CA ARG A 37 9.53 7.59 9.07
C ARG A 37 9.05 9.02 9.32
N ASP A 38 9.67 9.66 10.31
CA ASP A 38 9.44 11.06 10.65
C ASP A 38 10.12 12.00 9.63
N ASN A 39 9.62 11.97 8.39
CA ASN A 39 10.04 12.86 7.31
C ASN A 39 9.14 14.10 7.26
N PRO A 40 9.64 15.26 6.78
CA PRO A 40 8.80 16.44 6.59
C PRO A 40 7.62 16.24 5.62
N TYR A 41 7.74 15.34 4.64
CA TYR A 41 6.71 15.10 3.62
C TYR A 41 6.33 13.62 3.46
N HIS A 42 7.25 12.74 3.03
CA HIS A 42 6.99 11.30 2.82
C HIS A 42 6.80 10.55 4.15
N ASN A 43 5.68 10.80 4.81
CA ASN A 43 5.29 10.29 6.12
C ASN A 43 3.85 9.73 6.07
N GLN A 44 3.36 9.24 7.19
CA GLN A 44 2.02 8.64 7.31
C GLN A 44 0.86 9.58 6.95
N ILE A 45 1.06 10.91 7.04
CA ILE A 45 0.02 11.89 6.68
C ILE A 45 -0.11 11.94 5.16
N HIS A 46 1.02 12.05 4.45
CA HIS A 46 1.06 11.98 2.98
C HIS A 46 0.45 10.67 2.46
N ALA A 47 0.83 9.53 3.04
CA ALA A 47 0.25 8.24 2.69
C ALA A 47 -1.28 8.22 2.84
N ALA A 48 -1.80 8.82 3.91
CA ALA A 48 -3.23 8.89 4.15
C ALA A 48 -3.96 9.85 3.21
N ASP A 49 -3.32 10.93 2.78
CA ASP A 49 -3.85 11.86 1.78
C ASP A 49 -3.93 11.23 0.39
N VAL A 50 -2.87 10.54 -0.04
CA VAL A 50 -2.86 9.79 -1.30
C VAL A 50 -3.91 8.68 -1.29
N THR A 51 -3.99 7.90 -0.20
CA THR A 51 -5.03 6.86 -0.05
C THR A 51 -6.44 7.45 -0.17
N GLN A 52 -6.65 8.66 0.37
CA GLN A 52 -7.94 9.34 0.34
C GLN A 52 -8.29 9.75 -1.07
N SER A 53 -7.33 10.38 -1.73
CA SER A 53 -7.43 10.89 -3.08
C SER A 53 -7.73 9.74 -4.05
N VAL A 54 -7.00 8.63 -3.95
CA VAL A 54 -7.28 7.41 -4.72
C VAL A 54 -8.70 6.93 -4.48
N ASN A 55 -9.13 6.80 -3.22
CA ASN A 55 -10.49 6.35 -2.90
C ASN A 55 -11.57 7.32 -3.45
N VAL A 56 -11.36 8.63 -3.42
CA VAL A 56 -12.29 9.62 -4.00
C VAL A 56 -12.33 9.51 -5.52
N LEU A 57 -11.17 9.46 -6.17
CA LEU A 57 -11.07 9.36 -7.63
C LEU A 57 -11.79 8.11 -8.16
N ILE A 58 -11.52 6.94 -7.59
CA ILE A 58 -12.18 5.68 -7.97
C ILE A 58 -13.65 5.61 -7.50
N SER A 59 -14.14 6.60 -6.74
CA SER A 59 -15.57 6.76 -6.42
C SER A 59 -16.30 7.68 -7.39
N SER A 60 -15.59 8.33 -8.32
CA SER A 60 -16.19 9.26 -9.28
C SER A 60 -17.31 8.57 -10.07
N PRO A 61 -18.44 9.27 -10.33
CA PRO A 61 -19.51 8.74 -11.18
C PRO A 61 -19.02 8.25 -12.54
N ALA A 62 -17.99 8.89 -13.11
CA ALA A 62 -17.40 8.51 -14.39
C ALA A 62 -16.68 7.15 -14.37
N LEU A 63 -16.31 6.65 -13.19
CA LEU A 63 -15.59 5.39 -12.99
C LEU A 63 -16.44 4.33 -12.29
N GLN A 64 -17.75 4.57 -12.14
CA GLN A 64 -18.67 3.59 -11.57
C GLN A 64 -18.69 2.31 -12.40
N ASN A 65 -18.58 1.17 -11.72
CA ASN A 65 -18.57 -0.18 -12.31
C ASN A 65 -17.45 -0.44 -13.34
N VAL A 66 -16.44 0.43 -13.42
CA VAL A 66 -15.26 0.21 -14.29
C VAL A 66 -14.31 -0.79 -13.66
N PHE A 67 -14.12 -0.71 -12.35
CA PHE A 67 -13.20 -1.56 -11.59
C PHE A 67 -13.94 -2.65 -10.83
N SER A 68 -13.36 -3.84 -10.80
CA SER A 68 -13.73 -4.90 -9.89
C SER A 68 -13.44 -4.51 -8.43
N GLU A 69 -14.11 -5.17 -7.49
CA GLU A 69 -13.86 -4.95 -6.06
C GLU A 69 -12.40 -5.27 -5.65
N LEU A 70 -11.73 -6.20 -6.36
CA LEU A 70 -10.34 -6.56 -6.07
C LEU A 70 -9.37 -5.47 -6.56
N GLU A 71 -9.63 -4.88 -7.72
CA GLU A 71 -8.88 -3.72 -8.23
C GLU A 71 -9.05 -2.52 -7.30
N VAL A 72 -10.27 -2.25 -6.83
CA VAL A 72 -10.52 -1.19 -5.84
C VAL A 72 -9.74 -1.44 -4.54
N LEU A 73 -9.76 -2.67 -4.01
CA LEU A 73 -8.98 -3.03 -2.82
C LEU A 73 -7.48 -2.85 -3.07
N ALA A 74 -6.97 -3.30 -4.23
CA ALA A 74 -5.56 -3.18 -4.60
C ALA A 74 -5.13 -1.72 -4.75
N SER A 75 -5.95 -0.84 -5.33
CA SER A 75 -5.62 0.58 -5.51
C SER A 75 -5.58 1.34 -4.19
N ILE A 76 -6.54 1.08 -3.31
CA ILE A 76 -6.53 1.68 -1.97
C ILE A 76 -5.31 1.18 -1.17
N PHE A 77 -5.02 -0.12 -1.24
CA PHE A 77 -3.84 -0.69 -0.61
C PHE A 77 -2.56 -0.07 -1.18
N ALA A 78 -2.45 0.08 -2.50
CA ALA A 78 -1.30 0.68 -3.16
C ALA A 78 -1.03 2.11 -2.67
N GLY A 79 -2.06 2.96 -2.64
CA GLY A 79 -1.93 4.31 -2.10
C GLY A 79 -1.46 4.35 -0.65
N ALA A 80 -1.90 3.38 0.18
CA ALA A 80 -1.52 3.32 1.59
C ALA A 80 -0.08 2.91 1.83
N ILE A 81 0.54 2.18 0.91
CA ILE A 81 1.90 1.63 1.08
C ILE A 81 2.96 2.36 0.26
N HIS A 82 2.58 3.28 -0.64
CA HIS A 82 3.42 3.74 -1.74
C HIS A 82 4.73 4.43 -1.35
N ASP A 83 4.87 4.83 -0.09
CA ASP A 83 6.03 5.55 0.46
C ASP A 83 6.48 4.93 1.81
N VAL A 84 6.05 3.71 2.13
CA VAL A 84 6.36 3.11 3.44
C VAL A 84 7.88 2.93 3.60
N ASP A 85 8.43 3.33 4.75
CA ASP A 85 9.87 3.30 5.04
C ASP A 85 10.73 4.20 4.11
N HIS A 86 10.12 5.22 3.49
CA HIS A 86 10.86 6.21 2.70
C HIS A 86 11.93 6.92 3.55
N PRO A 87 13.21 7.01 3.11
CA PRO A 87 14.31 7.53 3.92
C PRO A 87 14.43 9.07 3.91
N GLY A 88 13.60 9.75 3.10
CA GLY A 88 13.64 11.21 2.94
C GLY A 88 14.61 11.69 1.85
N PHE A 89 15.15 10.77 1.06
CA PHE A 89 16.05 11.05 -0.07
C PHE A 89 15.47 10.46 -1.36
N THR A 90 15.94 10.95 -2.51
CA THR A 90 15.51 10.46 -3.82
C THR A 90 16.28 9.20 -4.24
N ASN A 91 15.74 8.44 -5.20
CA ASN A 91 16.47 7.33 -5.85
C ASN A 91 17.86 7.77 -6.35
N HIS A 92 17.95 8.93 -7.00
CA HIS A 92 19.23 9.45 -7.49
C HIS A 92 20.26 9.68 -6.38
N TYR A 93 19.83 10.17 -5.22
CA TYR A 93 20.70 10.31 -4.06
C TYR A 93 21.18 8.94 -3.55
N LEU A 94 20.28 7.97 -3.44
CA LEU A 94 20.60 6.61 -2.99
C LEU A 94 21.59 5.89 -3.92
N ILE A 95 21.46 6.09 -5.23
CA ILE A 95 22.36 5.54 -6.26
C ILE A 95 23.73 6.22 -6.15
N ASN A 96 23.78 7.55 -6.17
CA ASN A 96 25.04 8.29 -6.14
C ASN A 96 25.85 8.08 -4.84
N THR A 97 25.18 7.71 -3.75
CA THR A 97 25.82 7.41 -2.47
C THR A 97 26.16 5.94 -2.28
N ASN A 98 25.89 5.07 -3.27
CA ASN A 98 26.05 3.62 -3.19
C ASN A 98 25.35 3.04 -1.94
N SER A 99 24.13 3.48 -1.67
CA SER A 99 23.36 2.98 -0.54
C SER A 99 23.07 1.49 -0.67
N GLU A 100 22.86 0.80 0.46
CA GLU A 100 22.51 -0.63 0.45
C GLU A 100 21.24 -0.93 -0.35
N LEU A 101 20.26 -0.02 -0.35
CA LEU A 101 19.03 -0.16 -1.14
C LEU A 101 19.32 -0.08 -2.64
N ALA A 102 20.16 0.88 -3.07
CA ALA A 102 20.53 1.01 -4.47
C ALA A 102 21.25 -0.25 -4.98
N ILE A 103 22.17 -0.79 -4.17
CA ILE A 103 22.85 -2.07 -4.47
C ILE A 103 21.84 -3.23 -4.52
N MET A 104 20.92 -3.31 -3.56
CA MET A 104 19.93 -4.39 -3.47
C MET A 104 18.98 -4.42 -4.68
N TYR A 105 18.54 -3.24 -5.13
CA TYR A 105 17.59 -3.08 -6.23
C TYR A 105 18.25 -2.78 -7.58
N ASN A 106 19.58 -2.85 -7.65
CA ASN A 106 20.38 -2.66 -8.86
C ASN A 106 20.07 -1.33 -9.56
N ASP A 107 19.95 -0.25 -8.80
CA ASP A 107 19.65 1.12 -9.26
C ASP A 107 18.29 1.31 -9.97
N GLU A 108 17.46 0.28 -10.08
CA GLU A 108 16.15 0.31 -10.75
C GLU A 108 15.03 0.51 -9.73
N SER A 109 14.22 1.56 -9.89
CA SER A 109 13.04 1.85 -9.05
C SER A 109 13.26 1.55 -7.55
N VAL A 110 14.39 2.03 -7.02
CA VAL A 110 14.99 1.56 -5.76
C VAL A 110 13.99 1.69 -4.60
N LEU A 111 13.39 2.87 -4.44
CA LEU A 111 12.44 3.15 -3.38
C LEU A 111 11.10 2.45 -3.61
N GLU A 112 10.60 2.46 -4.85
CA GLU A 112 9.32 1.86 -5.20
C GLU A 112 9.33 0.35 -4.93
N GLN A 113 10.43 -0.33 -5.27
CA GLN A 113 10.64 -1.74 -4.94
C GLN A 113 10.77 -1.97 -3.43
N HIS A 114 11.45 -1.07 -2.71
CA HIS A 114 11.57 -1.12 -1.25
C HIS A 114 10.22 -1.01 -0.54
N HIS A 115 9.38 -0.04 -0.93
CA HIS A 115 8.04 0.17 -0.38
C HIS A 115 7.18 -1.08 -0.51
N LEU A 116 7.18 -1.70 -1.70
CA LEU A 116 6.51 -2.97 -1.96
C LEU A 116 7.07 -4.09 -1.06
N ALA A 117 8.39 -4.22 -0.96
CA ALA A 117 9.03 -5.27 -0.17
C ALA A 117 8.64 -5.18 1.31
N VAL A 118 8.70 -3.99 1.91
CA VAL A 118 8.30 -3.74 3.30
C VAL A 118 6.82 -4.08 3.52
N ALA A 119 5.92 -3.55 2.70
CA ALA A 119 4.49 -3.77 2.83
C ALA A 119 4.10 -5.25 2.72
N PHE A 120 4.60 -5.95 1.70
CA PHE A 120 4.31 -7.38 1.55
C PHE A 120 5.02 -8.25 2.58
N LYS A 121 6.13 -7.78 3.17
CA LYS A 121 6.76 -8.47 4.30
C LYS A 121 5.87 -8.43 5.55
N LEU A 122 5.21 -7.31 5.83
CA LEU A 122 4.26 -7.19 6.95
C LEU A 122 3.09 -8.18 6.82
N LEU A 123 2.61 -8.44 5.61
CA LEU A 123 1.55 -9.44 5.36
C LEU A 123 1.97 -10.89 5.66
N GLN A 124 3.27 -11.17 5.86
CA GLN A 124 3.73 -12.51 6.25
C GLN A 124 3.48 -12.81 7.74
N ASP A 125 3.25 -11.80 8.57
CA ASP A 125 2.82 -11.99 9.96
C ASP A 125 1.32 -12.37 9.98
N PRO A 126 0.93 -13.52 10.58
CA PRO A 126 -0.47 -13.92 10.71
C PRO A 126 -1.36 -12.86 11.38
N ASN A 127 -0.82 -12.04 12.28
CA ASN A 127 -1.55 -10.96 12.96
C ASN A 127 -1.78 -9.73 12.07
N CYS A 128 -1.14 -9.69 10.90
CA CYS A 128 -1.20 -8.61 9.91
C CYS A 128 -1.75 -9.08 8.55
N ASN A 129 -1.88 -10.39 8.33
CA ASN A 129 -2.38 -10.95 7.07
C ASN A 129 -3.91 -10.78 6.91
N PHE A 130 -4.36 -9.56 6.66
CA PHE A 130 -5.79 -9.25 6.54
C PHE A 130 -6.43 -9.82 5.26
N ILE A 131 -5.61 -10.25 4.29
CA ILE A 131 -6.04 -10.89 3.03
C ILE A 131 -6.07 -12.43 3.12
N VAL A 132 -6.07 -12.99 4.33
CA VAL A 132 -6.03 -14.44 4.57
C VAL A 132 -7.16 -15.20 3.85
N SER A 133 -8.34 -14.60 3.76
CA SER A 133 -9.55 -15.18 3.16
C SER A 133 -9.55 -15.15 1.62
N LEU A 134 -8.65 -14.37 1.00
CA LEU A 134 -8.53 -14.34 -0.46
C LEU A 134 -8.05 -15.70 -1.00
N SER A 135 -8.65 -16.17 -2.09
CA SER A 135 -8.16 -17.35 -2.81
C SER A 135 -6.73 -17.14 -3.33
N LYS A 136 -6.03 -18.24 -3.64
CA LYS A 136 -4.68 -18.16 -4.23
C LYS A 136 -4.63 -17.28 -5.48
N LYS A 137 -5.63 -17.40 -6.37
CA LYS A 137 -5.73 -16.60 -7.60
C LYS A 137 -5.95 -15.11 -7.29
N GLN A 138 -6.83 -14.79 -6.33
CA GLN A 138 -7.06 -13.41 -5.90
C GLN A 138 -5.81 -12.80 -5.26
N ARG A 139 -5.07 -13.53 -4.42
CA ARG A 139 -3.81 -13.04 -3.83
C ARG A 139 -2.75 -12.75 -4.88
N GLN A 140 -2.62 -13.63 -5.88
CA GLN A 140 -1.69 -13.41 -7.00
C GLN A 140 -2.07 -12.18 -7.82
N LEU A 141 -3.36 -12.01 -8.13
CA LEU A 141 -3.83 -10.84 -8.88
C LEU A 141 -3.70 -9.56 -8.06
N PHE A 142 -4.09 -9.56 -6.78
CA PHE A 142 -3.92 -8.44 -5.85
C PHE A 142 -2.46 -8.00 -5.81
N ARG A 143 -1.53 -8.94 -5.60
CA ARG A 143 -0.09 -8.63 -5.60
C ARG A 143 0.38 -8.05 -6.93
N LYS A 144 -0.05 -8.63 -8.05
CA LYS A 144 0.31 -8.14 -9.39
C LYS A 144 -0.15 -6.70 -9.60
N LEU A 145 -1.43 -6.42 -9.36
CA LEU A 145 -2.02 -5.07 -9.51
C LEU A 145 -1.29 -4.05 -8.63
N THR A 146 -1.00 -4.38 -7.38
CA THR A 146 -0.27 -3.48 -6.48
C THR A 146 1.14 -3.17 -6.99
N ILE A 147 1.86 -4.16 -7.52
CA ILE A 147 3.22 -3.95 -8.06
C ILE A 147 3.17 -3.04 -9.30
N GLU A 148 2.27 -3.31 -10.25
CA GLU A 148 2.11 -2.50 -11.47
C GLU A 148 1.84 -1.03 -11.12
N MET A 149 1.01 -0.74 -10.11
CA MET A 149 0.73 0.64 -9.67
C MET A 149 1.93 1.39 -9.06
N HIS A 150 3.02 0.72 -8.68
CA HIS A 150 4.21 1.38 -8.11
C HIS A 150 5.36 1.49 -9.11
N ILE A 151 5.51 0.49 -9.98
CA ILE A 151 6.65 0.42 -10.89
C ILE A 151 6.34 1.10 -12.23
N ASP A 152 5.05 1.21 -12.62
CA ASP A 152 4.63 1.82 -13.89
C ASP A 152 4.22 3.30 -13.77
N MET A 153 4.49 3.96 -12.62
CA MET A 153 4.35 5.43 -12.44
C MET A 153 5.71 6.12 -12.46
#